data_AF-A0AAW1CK57-F1
#
_entry.id   AF-A0AAW1CK57-F1
#
_cell.length_a   1.000
_cell.length_b   1.000
_cell.length_c   1.000
_cell.angle_alpha   90.00
_cell.angle_beta   90.00
_cell.angle_gamma   90.00
#
_symmetry.space_group_name_H-M   'P 1'
#
loop_
_entity.id
_entity.type
_entity.pdbx_description
1 polymer ?
#
loop_
_entity_poly.entity_id
_entity_poly.type
_entity_poly.pdbx_seq_one_letter_code
_entity_poly.pdbx_strand_id
1 'polypeptide(L)'
;MENNEDKAEELETLNEDNVNKVNKEIDLDLKEYDTQCGIGGYKPKWLQKLASKKSYVLIYGLLGLYETSLASYYIGIISTIEKRFRFPSSISGLMTSTWDIGTLVASIVVAYHGTTAHKTKWCAFGITIAALSCFLRYLPHFIYGPGDTVNFVSSNSSSPIENLCNNINPKLENCSFNTEGAVAFTIIIISLLLLGVGTTPYYSLGAAYLDDNVSKNKFPFLFSWNPLGLIGLIISFFMALFPRMLPRELERRKTMKLTKVENNRSLKDFKETLMRLSKNKIFMYNSFSSTIGMLALIGFWIFMPKYIETQFRKTASEANLMTGTIGLVSTALGVISSGALISKFKPRPTYLAAWNVFTEAIIIITYLCFAYLGCYKNDLHGDYAEDKSWNLITECNSGCNCSQYINYSPVCSMDKTMTFYSACHAGCTNWYKENNTKIYENCSCIDGGLGSATDGPCPVQCQHDYVIFLALLCLMEFLMSTGRAGNTIIQYRAVNPNDKSVSIAITSTIFCLFSFIPGPIFYGMLLDLSCTVWGITCGKTGNCWLYDGQKMRYLMNFTAAGN
;
A
#
# COMPACT_ATOMS: atom_id res chain seq x y z
N MET A 1 -72.35 -33.27 15.50
CA MET A 1 -71.45 -32.59 14.55
C MET A 1 -70.96 -31.26 15.13
N GLU A 2 -71.74 -30.57 15.99
CA GLU A 2 -71.30 -29.38 16.75
C GLU A 2 -69.99 -29.52 17.54
N ASN A 3 -69.76 -30.62 18.26
CA ASN A 3 -68.55 -30.81 19.10
C ASN A 3 -67.19 -30.85 18.35
N ASN A 4 -67.18 -30.93 17.02
CA ASN A 4 -65.96 -30.92 16.21
C ASN A 4 -65.67 -29.55 15.58
N GLU A 5 -66.69 -28.70 15.41
CA GLU A 5 -66.52 -27.33 14.91
C GLU A 5 -65.95 -26.43 16.02
N ASP A 6 -66.49 -26.54 17.24
CA ASP A 6 -65.98 -25.78 18.40
C ASP A 6 -64.50 -26.09 18.69
N LYS A 7 -64.09 -27.37 18.56
CA LYS A 7 -62.69 -27.78 18.72
C LYS A 7 -61.78 -27.30 17.60
N ALA A 8 -62.29 -27.16 16.38
CA ALA A 8 -61.52 -26.63 15.26
C ALA A 8 -61.30 -25.13 15.44
N GLU A 9 -62.32 -24.40 15.88
CA GLU A 9 -62.26 -22.96 16.18
C GLU A 9 -61.35 -22.67 17.40
N GLU A 10 -61.37 -23.53 18.44
CA GLU A 10 -60.46 -23.45 19.59
C GLU A 10 -58.99 -23.73 19.19
N LEU A 11 -58.75 -24.67 18.25
CA LEU A 11 -57.42 -24.95 17.71
C LEU A 11 -56.91 -23.86 16.77
N GLU A 12 -57.79 -23.22 16.00
CA GLU A 12 -57.46 -22.07 15.14
C GLU A 12 -57.11 -20.84 15.99
N THR A 13 -57.90 -20.53 17.02
CA THR A 13 -57.63 -19.43 17.95
C THR A 13 -56.35 -19.64 18.75
N LEU A 14 -56.08 -20.87 19.24
CA LEU A 14 -54.79 -21.22 19.88
C LEU A 14 -53.60 -21.06 18.91
N ASN A 15 -53.78 -21.33 17.61
CA ASN A 15 -52.74 -21.11 16.61
C ASN A 15 -52.53 -19.62 16.31
N GLU A 16 -53.60 -18.83 16.22
CA GLU A 16 -53.52 -17.38 16.03
C GLU A 16 -52.86 -16.69 17.22
N ASP A 17 -53.20 -17.07 18.45
CA ASP A 17 -52.58 -16.52 19.67
C ASP A 17 -51.09 -16.85 19.74
N ASN A 18 -50.69 -18.07 19.37
CA ASN A 18 -49.28 -18.45 19.29
C ASN A 18 -48.53 -17.66 18.21
N VAL A 19 -49.15 -17.45 17.05
CA VAL A 19 -48.58 -16.63 15.96
C VAL A 19 -48.46 -15.16 16.39
N ASN A 20 -49.45 -14.62 17.08
CA ASN A 20 -49.45 -13.25 17.60
C ASN A 20 -48.40 -13.05 18.69
N LYS A 21 -48.23 -14.03 19.57
CA LYS A 21 -47.18 -14.03 20.61
C LYS A 21 -45.78 -14.03 19.98
N VAL A 22 -45.53 -14.90 19.01
CA VAL A 22 -44.25 -14.96 18.27
C VAL A 22 -44.01 -13.66 17.49
N ASN A 23 -45.02 -13.11 16.82
CA ASN A 23 -44.89 -11.84 16.11
C ASN A 23 -44.58 -10.68 17.07
N LYS A 24 -45.16 -10.68 18.27
CA LYS A 24 -44.92 -9.66 19.30
C LYS A 24 -43.51 -9.75 19.89
N GLU A 25 -43.00 -10.96 20.11
CA GLU A 25 -41.61 -11.19 20.50
C GLU A 25 -40.64 -10.72 19.40
N ILE A 26 -40.91 -11.06 18.13
CA ILE A 26 -40.13 -10.58 16.98
C ILE A 26 -40.15 -9.04 16.90
N ASP A 27 -41.30 -8.39 17.11
CA ASP A 27 -41.39 -6.94 17.05
C ASP A 27 -40.69 -6.23 18.22
N LEU A 28 -40.66 -6.86 19.41
CA LEU A 28 -39.90 -6.37 20.57
C LEU A 28 -38.38 -6.48 20.32
N ASP A 29 -37.93 -7.63 19.84
CA ASP A 29 -36.54 -7.88 19.44
C ASP A 29 -36.06 -6.89 18.36
N LEU A 30 -36.92 -6.60 17.39
CA LEU A 30 -36.60 -5.74 16.25
C LEU A 30 -36.63 -4.24 16.62
N LYS A 31 -37.42 -3.84 17.63
CA LYS A 31 -37.44 -2.45 18.16
C LYS A 31 -36.13 -2.05 18.84
N GLU A 32 -35.33 -3.00 19.29
CA GLU A 32 -34.05 -2.74 19.93
C GLU A 32 -32.95 -2.32 18.93
N TYR A 33 -33.14 -2.56 17.63
CA TYR A 33 -32.21 -2.11 16.61
C TYR A 33 -32.39 -0.63 16.30
N ASP A 34 -31.35 0.17 16.59
CA ASP A 34 -31.30 1.57 16.17
C ASP A 34 -31.19 1.68 14.64
N THR A 35 -32.24 2.21 14.01
CA THR A 35 -32.37 2.37 12.55
C THR A 35 -32.30 3.83 12.09
N GLN A 36 -32.16 4.77 13.02
CA GLN A 36 -32.14 6.20 12.70
C GLN A 36 -30.71 6.74 12.61
N CYS A 37 -30.45 7.56 11.59
CA CYS A 37 -29.20 8.30 11.49
C CYS A 37 -29.09 9.36 12.59
N GLY A 38 -27.91 9.51 13.19
CA GLY A 38 -27.67 10.52 14.22
C GLY A 38 -26.45 10.23 15.10
N ILE A 39 -26.12 11.20 15.96
CA ILE A 39 -25.08 11.06 17.00
C ILE A 39 -25.74 11.29 18.35
N GLY A 40 -25.55 10.34 19.27
CA GLY A 40 -26.19 10.37 20.59
C GLY A 40 -27.72 10.45 20.48
N GLY A 41 -28.31 11.40 21.20
CA GLY A 41 -29.75 11.67 21.20
C GLY A 41 -30.25 12.56 20.05
N TYR A 42 -29.36 13.14 19.23
CA TYR A 42 -29.75 14.06 18.17
C TYR A 42 -29.99 13.33 16.84
N LYS A 43 -31.27 13.20 16.46
CA LYS A 43 -31.73 12.43 15.28
C LYS A 43 -32.69 13.25 14.39
N PRO A 44 -32.20 14.31 13.69
CA PRO A 44 -33.08 15.20 12.95
C PRO A 44 -33.63 14.56 11.66
N LYS A 45 -34.80 15.02 11.21
CA LYS A 45 -35.52 14.46 10.04
C LYS A 45 -34.73 14.56 8.72
N TRP A 46 -33.94 15.62 8.53
CA TRP A 46 -33.15 15.81 7.31
C TRP A 46 -32.02 14.78 7.17
N LEU A 47 -31.45 14.34 8.31
CA LEU A 47 -30.36 13.37 8.34
C LEU A 47 -30.82 11.94 8.06
N GLN A 48 -32.10 11.64 8.26
CA GLN A 48 -32.68 10.33 7.93
C GLN A 48 -32.65 10.03 6.42
N LYS A 49 -32.49 11.05 5.56
CA LYS A 49 -32.24 10.84 4.12
C LYS A 49 -30.93 10.09 3.85
N LEU A 50 -29.96 10.19 4.76
CA LEU A 50 -28.68 9.50 4.68
C LEU A 50 -28.78 8.01 5.03
N ALA A 51 -29.86 7.57 5.71
CA ALA A 51 -30.13 6.18 6.10
C ALA A 51 -30.54 5.31 4.90
N SER A 52 -29.79 5.40 3.80
CA SER A 52 -30.02 4.70 2.54
C SER A 52 -28.81 3.86 2.15
N LYS A 53 -29.06 2.71 1.53
CA LYS A 53 -27.99 1.85 1.00
C LYS A 53 -27.10 2.58 -0.02
N LYS A 54 -27.66 3.50 -0.81
CA LYS A 54 -26.92 4.26 -1.83
C LYS A 54 -25.91 5.20 -1.18
N SER A 55 -26.35 5.93 -0.14
CA SER A 55 -25.51 6.84 0.62
C SER A 55 -24.38 6.11 1.35
N TYR A 56 -24.69 4.95 1.95
CA TYR A 56 -23.67 4.14 2.62
C TYR A 56 -22.57 3.68 1.65
N VAL A 57 -22.94 3.10 0.51
CA VAL A 57 -21.95 2.61 -0.47
C VAL A 57 -21.11 3.77 -1.02
N LEU A 58 -21.71 4.94 -1.26
CA LEU A 58 -20.98 6.13 -1.69
C LEU A 58 -19.91 6.53 -0.66
N ILE A 59 -20.30 6.69 0.60
CA ILE A 59 -19.39 7.13 1.68
C ILE A 59 -18.30 6.08 1.92
N TYR A 60 -18.67 4.80 1.96
CA TYR A 60 -17.71 3.71 2.08
C TYR A 60 -16.75 3.63 0.88
N GLY A 61 -17.24 3.90 -0.33
CA GLY A 61 -16.40 3.97 -1.53
C GLY A 61 -15.39 5.13 -1.50
N LEU A 62 -15.83 6.32 -1.07
CA LEU A 62 -14.93 7.48 -0.87
C LEU A 62 -13.85 7.18 0.17
N LEU A 63 -14.21 6.42 1.20
CA LEU A 63 -13.28 5.95 2.22
C LEU A 63 -12.22 5.00 1.64
N GLY A 64 -12.62 4.09 0.77
CA GLY A 64 -11.69 3.23 0.06
C GLY A 64 -10.70 4.01 -0.80
N LEU A 65 -11.17 5.07 -1.47
CA LEU A 65 -10.30 5.96 -2.25
C LEU A 65 -9.34 6.74 -1.35
N TYR A 66 -9.80 7.19 -0.19
CA TYR A 66 -8.95 7.82 0.82
C TYR A 66 -7.84 6.87 1.29
N GLU A 67 -8.18 5.63 1.66
CA GLU A 67 -7.18 4.65 2.12
C GLU A 67 -6.20 4.24 1.03
N THR A 68 -6.67 3.98 -0.20
CA THR A 68 -5.77 3.61 -1.31
C THR A 68 -4.83 4.75 -1.68
N SER A 69 -5.31 5.99 -1.67
CA SER A 69 -4.46 7.16 -1.95
C SER A 69 -3.42 7.42 -0.85
N LEU A 70 -3.76 7.17 0.44
CA LEU A 70 -2.77 7.19 1.52
C LEU A 70 -1.67 6.15 1.32
N ALA A 71 -2.04 4.92 0.93
CA ALA A 71 -1.09 3.85 0.66
C ALA A 71 -0.18 4.20 -0.53
N SER A 72 -0.76 4.65 -1.65
CA SER A 72 0.00 5.03 -2.85
C SER A 72 0.93 6.22 -2.59
N TYR A 73 0.46 7.21 -1.83
CA TYR A 73 1.30 8.35 -1.44
C TYR A 73 2.49 7.90 -0.59
N TYR A 74 2.25 7.05 0.41
CA TYR A 74 3.32 6.52 1.26
C TYR A 74 4.37 5.75 0.45
N ILE A 75 3.93 4.81 -0.41
CA ILE A 75 4.83 4.08 -1.32
C ILE A 75 5.66 5.04 -2.18
N GLY A 76 5.03 6.09 -2.72
CA GLY A 76 5.71 7.06 -3.58
C GLY A 76 6.78 7.90 -2.87
N ILE A 77 6.66 8.12 -1.56
CA ILE A 77 7.63 8.93 -0.80
C ILE A 77 8.73 8.09 -0.12
N ILE A 78 8.69 6.75 -0.20
CA ILE A 78 9.70 5.87 0.44
C ILE A 78 11.12 6.28 0.03
N SER A 79 11.39 6.41 -1.26
CA SER A 79 12.73 6.78 -1.75
C SER A 79 13.16 8.17 -1.30
N THR A 80 12.22 9.09 -1.07
CA THR A 80 12.49 10.43 -0.52
C THR A 80 12.85 10.35 0.95
N ILE A 81 12.12 9.56 1.75
CA ILE A 81 12.41 9.32 3.17
C ILE A 81 13.77 8.65 3.33
N GLU A 82 14.06 7.63 2.51
CA GLU A 82 15.35 6.94 2.50
C GLU A 82 16.50 7.89 2.18
N LYS A 83 16.42 8.70 1.12
CA LYS A 83 17.47 9.65 0.75
C LYS A 83 17.66 10.73 1.81
N ARG A 84 16.57 11.19 2.41
CA ARG A 84 16.58 12.27 3.41
C ARG A 84 17.17 11.84 4.75
N PHE A 85 16.72 10.70 5.29
CA PHE A 85 17.16 10.18 6.58
C PHE A 85 18.24 9.11 6.46
N ARG A 86 18.72 8.86 5.23
CA ARG A 86 19.76 7.90 4.86
C ARG A 86 19.45 6.48 5.34
N PHE A 87 18.22 6.04 5.16
CA PHE A 87 17.81 4.68 5.51
C PHE A 87 18.13 3.68 4.39
N PRO A 88 18.69 2.50 4.72
CA PRO A 88 18.74 1.37 3.78
C PRO A 88 17.32 0.84 3.48
N SER A 89 17.18 0.09 2.39
CA SER A 89 15.87 -0.39 1.90
C SER A 89 15.26 -1.45 2.83
N SER A 90 16.09 -2.20 3.56
CA SER A 90 15.64 -3.11 4.63
C SER A 90 14.92 -2.38 5.77
N ILE A 91 15.38 -1.18 6.14
CA ILE A 91 14.71 -0.34 7.15
C ILE A 91 13.40 0.22 6.61
N SER A 92 13.35 0.68 5.36
CA SER A 92 12.09 1.15 4.76
C SER A 92 11.07 0.01 4.58
N GLY A 93 11.54 -1.21 4.31
CA GLY A 93 10.76 -2.44 4.38
C GLY A 93 10.12 -2.62 5.78
N LEU A 94 10.93 -2.57 6.84
CA LEU A 94 10.46 -2.66 8.23
C LEU A 94 9.47 -1.53 8.59
N MET A 95 9.73 -0.30 8.14
CA MET A 95 8.80 0.81 8.33
C MET A 95 7.45 0.50 7.69
N THR A 96 7.44 0.01 6.45
CA THR A 96 6.20 -0.32 5.75
C THR A 96 5.43 -1.42 6.48
N SER A 97 6.12 -2.48 6.90
CA SER A 97 5.53 -3.58 7.68
C SER A 97 4.94 -3.15 9.03
N THR A 98 5.32 -1.99 9.55
CA THR A 98 4.79 -1.46 10.81
C THR A 98 3.31 -1.09 10.71
N TRP A 99 2.84 -0.66 9.52
CA TRP A 99 1.41 -0.53 9.27
C TRP A 99 0.72 -1.86 9.56
N ASP A 100 1.22 -2.94 8.98
CA ASP A 100 0.62 -4.26 9.10
C ASP A 100 0.73 -4.85 10.51
N ILE A 101 1.76 -4.49 11.28
CA ILE A 101 1.83 -4.80 12.72
C ILE A 101 0.66 -4.13 13.47
N GLY A 102 0.38 -2.86 13.21
CA GLY A 102 -0.77 -2.16 13.77
C GLY A 102 -2.09 -2.84 13.37
N THR A 103 -2.19 -3.25 12.10
CA THR A 103 -3.34 -3.98 11.56
C THR A 103 -3.54 -5.32 12.25
N LEU A 104 -2.47 -6.08 12.48
CA LEU A 104 -2.47 -7.37 13.16
C LEU A 104 -3.00 -7.28 14.59
N VAL A 105 -2.56 -6.27 15.35
CA VAL A 105 -3.03 -6.08 16.73
C VAL A 105 -4.51 -5.70 16.74
N ALA A 106 -4.90 -4.76 15.87
CA ALA A 106 -6.28 -4.32 15.79
C ALA A 106 -7.23 -5.40 15.24
N SER A 107 -6.77 -6.28 14.33
CA SER A 107 -7.62 -7.30 13.72
C SER A 107 -8.09 -8.32 14.74
N ILE A 108 -7.25 -8.66 15.73
CA ILE A 108 -7.61 -9.55 16.84
C ILE A 108 -8.71 -8.90 17.71
N VAL A 109 -8.55 -7.61 18.05
CA VAL A 109 -9.54 -6.86 18.84
C VAL A 109 -10.87 -6.75 18.09
N VAL A 110 -10.81 -6.44 16.80
CA VAL A 110 -11.99 -6.31 15.95
C VAL A 110 -12.63 -7.67 15.67
N ALA A 111 -11.87 -8.77 15.59
CA ALA A 111 -12.42 -10.12 15.48
C ALA A 111 -13.28 -10.46 16.71
N TYR A 112 -12.82 -10.07 17.90
CA TYR A 112 -13.54 -10.32 19.16
C TYR A 112 -14.80 -9.45 19.28
N HIS A 113 -14.69 -8.14 19.05
CA HIS A 113 -15.80 -7.20 19.22
C HIS A 113 -16.71 -7.03 17.99
N GLY A 114 -16.28 -7.47 16.81
CA GLY A 114 -16.87 -7.07 15.52
C GLY A 114 -18.29 -7.58 15.24
N THR A 115 -18.73 -8.62 15.94
CA THR A 115 -20.08 -9.18 15.79
C THR A 115 -21.11 -8.45 16.66
N THR A 116 -20.68 -7.83 17.76
CA THR A 116 -21.56 -7.11 18.70
C THR A 116 -21.43 -5.59 18.56
N ALA A 117 -20.29 -5.10 18.10
CA ALA A 117 -20.00 -3.69 17.93
C ALA A 117 -20.94 -2.99 16.93
N HIS A 118 -21.15 -1.69 17.15
CA HIS A 118 -21.79 -0.82 16.19
C HIS A 118 -20.82 -0.53 15.04
N LYS A 119 -20.80 -1.43 14.05
CA LYS A 119 -19.81 -1.50 12.95
C LYS A 119 -19.46 -0.13 12.34
N THR A 120 -20.46 0.70 12.05
CA THR A 120 -20.28 2.04 11.46
C THR A 120 -19.52 3.01 12.36
N LYS A 121 -19.79 3.00 13.68
CA LYS A 121 -19.12 3.87 14.65
C LYS A 121 -17.69 3.42 14.92
N TRP A 122 -17.45 2.11 14.96
CA TRP A 122 -16.09 1.56 15.05
C TRP A 122 -15.26 1.90 13.80
N CYS A 123 -15.88 1.82 12.62
CA CYS A 123 -15.27 2.26 11.38
C CYS A 123 -14.88 3.74 11.47
N ALA A 124 -15.82 4.62 11.82
CA ALA A 124 -15.56 6.05 12.01
C ALA A 124 -14.42 6.33 13.01
N PHE A 125 -14.45 5.67 14.17
CA PHE A 125 -13.39 5.78 15.18
C PHE A 125 -12.02 5.38 14.61
N GLY A 126 -11.94 4.26 13.90
CA GLY A 126 -10.72 3.85 13.21
C GLY A 126 -10.21 4.92 12.24
N ILE A 127 -11.08 5.47 11.40
CA ILE A 127 -10.68 6.51 10.43
C ILE A 127 -10.24 7.80 11.12
N THR A 128 -10.82 8.16 12.25
CA THR A 128 -10.31 9.33 13.01
C THR A 128 -8.89 9.10 13.49
N ILE A 129 -8.56 7.89 13.96
CA ILE A 129 -7.19 7.53 14.34
C ILE A 129 -6.27 7.58 13.12
N ALA A 130 -6.71 7.02 11.99
CA ALA A 130 -5.96 7.05 10.73
C ALA A 130 -5.68 8.50 10.29
N ALA A 131 -6.69 9.38 10.32
CA ALA A 131 -6.53 10.79 9.97
C ALA A 131 -5.58 11.53 10.92
N LEU A 132 -5.67 11.28 12.24
CA LEU A 132 -4.73 11.82 13.23
C LEU A 132 -3.29 11.35 12.97
N SER A 133 -3.12 10.09 12.55
CA SER A 133 -1.82 9.54 12.21
C SER A 133 -1.15 10.26 11.03
N CYS A 134 -1.92 10.76 10.06
CA CYS A 134 -1.39 11.53 8.94
C CYS A 134 -0.75 12.84 9.38
N PHE A 135 -1.31 13.51 10.39
CA PHE A 135 -0.70 14.72 10.96
C PHE A 135 0.62 14.41 11.67
N LEU A 136 0.69 13.30 12.41
CA LEU A 136 1.94 12.84 13.03
C LEU A 136 3.01 12.51 11.98
N ARG A 137 2.63 11.94 10.84
CA ARG A 137 3.57 11.63 9.74
C ARG A 137 4.16 12.87 9.06
N TYR A 138 3.46 14.00 9.11
CA TYR A 138 3.96 15.28 8.60
C TYR A 138 4.98 15.93 9.55
N LEU A 139 4.97 15.55 10.83
CA LEU A 139 5.77 16.17 11.89
C LEU A 139 7.29 16.18 11.62
N PRO A 140 7.93 15.12 11.09
CA PRO A 140 9.38 15.16 10.78
C PRO A 140 9.74 16.25 9.77
N HIS A 141 8.86 16.53 8.80
CA HIS A 141 9.07 17.63 7.85
C HIS A 141 8.95 19.00 8.53
N PHE A 142 8.05 19.14 9.50
CA PHE A 142 7.91 20.39 10.26
C PHE A 142 9.10 20.64 11.20
N ILE A 143 9.60 19.60 11.86
CA ILE A 143 10.73 19.70 12.80
C ILE A 143 12.04 19.97 12.04
N TYR A 144 12.30 19.24 10.96
CA TYR A 144 13.60 19.24 10.27
C TYR A 144 13.59 19.97 8.91
N GLY A 145 12.48 20.60 8.51
CA GLY A 145 12.38 21.31 7.22
C GLY A 145 12.34 20.38 6.00
N PRO A 146 12.65 20.85 4.78
CA PRO A 146 12.79 19.99 3.59
C PRO A 146 14.11 19.19 3.53
N GLY A 147 15.00 19.34 4.52
CA GLY A 147 16.38 18.85 4.48
C GLY A 147 17.28 19.78 3.66
N ASP A 148 18.59 19.70 3.88
CA ASP A 148 19.55 20.48 3.09
C ASP A 148 19.62 19.93 1.65
N THR A 149 18.74 20.39 0.77
CA THR A 149 19.22 20.66 -0.58
C THR A 149 20.23 21.77 -0.38
N VAL A 150 21.52 21.47 -0.58
CA VAL A 150 22.51 22.53 -0.67
C VAL A 150 22.07 23.39 -1.85
N ASN A 151 21.30 24.43 -1.54
CA ASN A 151 21.34 25.67 -2.30
C ASN A 151 22.83 25.91 -2.41
N PHE A 152 23.34 25.86 -3.65
CA PHE A 152 24.53 26.62 -3.98
C PHE A 152 24.29 27.96 -3.30
N VAL A 153 25.00 28.20 -2.20
CA VAL A 153 25.10 29.55 -1.69
C VAL A 153 25.63 30.27 -2.90
N SER A 154 24.78 31.11 -3.48
CA SER A 154 25.19 32.20 -4.34
C SER A 154 26.10 33.04 -3.46
N SER A 155 27.33 32.59 -3.27
CA SER A 155 28.41 33.53 -3.09
C SER A 155 28.29 34.40 -4.33
N ASN A 156 28.12 35.70 -4.10
CA ASN A 156 28.33 36.73 -5.10
C ASN A 156 29.80 36.67 -5.55
N SER A 157 30.19 35.57 -6.17
CA SER A 157 31.49 35.28 -6.74
C SER A 157 31.21 34.97 -8.20
N SER A 158 31.11 36.04 -8.97
CA SER A 158 31.29 36.06 -10.41
C SER A 158 32.72 35.65 -10.77
N SER A 159 33.09 34.39 -10.50
CA SER A 159 34.40 33.83 -10.85
C SER A 159 34.30 32.31 -11.03
N PRO A 160 34.61 31.77 -12.23
CA PRO A 160 34.51 30.35 -12.57
C PRO A 160 35.76 29.55 -12.12
N ILE A 161 36.24 29.76 -10.89
CA ILE A 161 37.42 29.06 -10.36
C ILE A 161 37.09 28.52 -8.97
N GLU A 162 36.37 27.41 -8.94
CA GLU A 162 36.27 26.55 -7.75
C GLU A 162 36.80 25.19 -8.19
N ASN A 163 37.98 24.79 -7.71
CA ASN A 163 38.60 23.52 -8.06
C ASN A 163 37.72 22.36 -7.57
N LEU A 164 36.91 21.79 -8.47
CA LEU A 164 36.03 20.65 -8.15
C LEU A 164 36.83 19.39 -7.77
N CYS A 165 37.97 19.23 -8.43
CA CYS A 165 39.06 18.31 -8.11
C CYS A 165 39.97 18.99 -7.06
N ASN A 166 40.22 18.36 -5.90
CA ASN A 166 40.88 18.95 -4.71
C ASN A 166 40.01 19.89 -3.84
N ASN A 167 38.71 19.65 -3.71
CA ASN A 167 37.90 20.35 -2.72
C ASN A 167 38.25 19.85 -1.30
N ILE A 168 39.35 20.37 -0.75
CA ILE A 168 40.03 19.96 0.50
C ILE A 168 39.25 20.38 1.76
N ASN A 169 38.09 21.03 1.63
CA ASN A 169 37.22 21.29 2.76
C ASN A 169 36.12 20.22 2.85
N PRO A 170 36.38 19.05 3.48
CA PRO A 170 35.28 18.22 3.93
C PRO A 170 34.47 19.12 4.88
N LYS A 171 33.26 19.51 4.48
CA LYS A 171 32.33 20.13 5.42
C LYS A 171 32.30 19.21 6.64
N LEU A 172 32.68 19.77 7.81
CA LEU A 172 32.71 19.07 9.08
C LEU A 172 31.42 18.27 9.21
N GLU A 173 31.55 16.94 9.22
CA GLU A 173 30.41 16.06 9.16
C GLU A 173 29.61 16.21 10.46
N ASN A 174 28.42 16.81 10.37
CA ASN A 174 27.61 17.07 11.55
C ASN A 174 26.88 15.77 11.94
N CYS A 175 27.41 15.03 12.92
CA CYS A 175 26.87 13.73 13.31
C CYS A 175 25.58 13.80 14.16
N SER A 176 24.94 14.97 14.30
CA SER A 176 23.59 15.10 14.86
C SER A 176 22.55 14.27 14.09
N PHE A 177 22.79 14.01 12.80
CA PHE A 177 21.90 13.25 11.92
C PHE A 177 21.54 11.84 12.40
N ASN A 178 22.43 11.16 13.13
CA ASN A 178 22.10 9.84 13.71
C ASN A 178 20.97 9.95 14.75
N THR A 179 20.87 11.07 15.46
CA THR A 179 19.77 11.34 16.39
C THR A 179 18.52 11.83 15.66
N GLU A 180 18.67 12.67 14.63
CA GLU A 180 17.55 13.17 13.82
C GLU A 180 16.82 12.05 13.06
N GLY A 181 17.59 11.19 12.39
CA GLY A 181 17.08 10.01 11.70
C GLY A 181 16.41 9.02 12.65
N ALA A 182 16.98 8.77 13.83
CA ALA A 182 16.36 7.93 14.84
C ALA A 182 15.02 8.50 15.34
N VAL A 183 14.97 9.80 15.65
CA VAL A 183 13.73 10.48 16.09
C VAL A 183 12.68 10.44 14.99
N ALA A 184 13.05 10.77 13.74
CA ALA A 184 12.15 10.70 12.59
C ALA A 184 11.63 9.28 12.36
N PHE A 185 12.49 8.27 12.46
CA PHE A 185 12.10 6.86 12.40
C PHE A 185 11.06 6.52 13.46
N THR A 186 11.29 6.87 14.73
CA THR A 186 10.30 6.63 15.80
C THR A 186 8.96 7.31 15.55
N ILE A 187 8.95 8.58 15.11
CA ILE A 187 7.71 9.30 14.80
C ILE A 187 6.95 8.61 13.66
N ILE A 188 7.67 8.22 12.60
CA ILE A 188 7.06 7.54 11.44
C ILE A 188 6.51 6.17 11.85
N ILE A 189 7.24 5.38 12.63
CA ILE A 189 6.81 4.08 13.17
C ILE A 189 5.52 4.22 13.99
N ILE A 190 5.48 5.18 14.93
CA ILE A 190 4.27 5.44 15.73
C ILE A 190 3.10 5.84 14.82
N SER A 191 3.34 6.69 13.82
CA SER A 191 2.30 7.09 12.86
C SER A 191 1.78 5.91 12.03
N LEU A 192 2.64 4.96 11.64
CA LEU A 192 2.26 3.79 10.84
C LEU A 192 1.52 2.75 11.67
N LEU A 193 1.92 2.54 12.94
CA LEU A 193 1.16 1.72 13.88
C LEU A 193 -0.25 2.25 14.07
N LEU A 194 -0.39 3.56 14.33
CA LEU A 194 -1.69 4.20 14.48
C LEU A 194 -2.53 4.12 13.20
N LEU A 195 -1.91 4.28 12.03
CA LEU A 195 -2.59 4.08 10.75
C LEU A 195 -3.11 2.65 10.63
N GLY A 196 -2.30 1.63 10.91
CA GLY A 196 -2.73 0.22 10.89
C GLY A 196 -3.90 -0.06 11.82
N VAL A 197 -3.84 0.45 13.05
CA VAL A 197 -4.95 0.35 14.00
C VAL A 197 -6.21 1.04 13.47
N GLY A 198 -6.07 2.23 12.90
CA GLY A 198 -7.18 3.03 12.39
C GLY A 198 -7.87 2.46 11.14
N THR A 199 -7.10 1.87 10.23
CA THR A 199 -7.62 1.28 8.98
C THR A 199 -8.31 -0.07 9.19
N THR A 200 -8.01 -0.77 10.29
CA THR A 200 -8.51 -2.13 10.51
C THR A 200 -10.04 -2.24 10.62
N PRO A 201 -10.74 -1.41 11.42
CA PRO A 201 -12.20 -1.41 11.47
C PRO A 201 -12.85 -1.12 10.11
N TYR A 202 -12.19 -0.34 9.25
CA TYR A 202 -12.67 -0.08 7.89
C TYR A 202 -12.69 -1.36 7.05
N TYR A 203 -11.55 -2.06 6.94
CA TYR A 203 -11.43 -3.27 6.13
C TYR A 203 -12.26 -4.45 6.66
N SER A 204 -12.41 -4.58 7.99
CA SER A 204 -13.07 -5.74 8.61
C SER A 204 -14.56 -5.53 8.90
N LEU A 205 -14.95 -4.37 9.46
CA LEU A 205 -16.34 -4.09 9.86
C LEU A 205 -17.12 -3.33 8.80
N GLY A 206 -16.46 -2.42 8.09
CA GLY A 206 -17.07 -1.64 7.03
C GLY A 206 -17.49 -2.50 5.83
N ALA A 207 -16.64 -3.45 5.43
CA ALA A 207 -16.95 -4.45 4.41
C ALA A 207 -18.08 -5.39 4.85
N ALA A 208 -18.04 -5.88 6.10
CA ALA A 208 -19.09 -6.74 6.65
C ALA A 208 -20.45 -6.02 6.73
N TYR A 209 -20.46 -4.75 7.17
CA TYR A 209 -21.69 -3.95 7.18
C TYR A 209 -22.22 -3.70 5.75
N LEU A 210 -21.34 -3.44 4.78
CA LEU A 210 -21.73 -3.27 3.38
C LEU A 210 -22.42 -4.52 2.83
N ASP A 211 -21.83 -5.69 3.04
CA ASP A 211 -22.37 -6.97 2.58
C ASP A 211 -23.70 -7.32 3.28
N ASP A 212 -23.83 -6.99 4.57
CA ASP A 212 -25.05 -7.24 5.35
C ASP A 212 -26.22 -6.34 4.96
N ASN A 213 -25.97 -5.15 4.42
CA ASN A 213 -26.99 -4.12 4.21
C ASN A 213 -27.29 -3.80 2.74
N VAL A 214 -26.62 -4.46 1.78
CA VAL A 214 -26.78 -4.18 0.34
C VAL A 214 -27.20 -5.43 -0.44
N SER A 215 -28.38 -5.37 -1.07
CA SER A 215 -28.83 -6.35 -2.07
C SER A 215 -27.95 -6.30 -3.33
N LYS A 216 -27.43 -7.46 -3.77
CA LYS A 216 -26.51 -7.62 -4.91
C LYS A 216 -27.09 -7.10 -6.24
N ASN A 217 -26.78 -5.85 -6.63
CA ASN A 217 -26.57 -5.40 -8.01
C ASN A 217 -26.33 -3.89 -8.18
N LYS A 218 -25.30 -3.59 -9.01
CA LYS A 218 -24.89 -2.37 -9.75
C LYS A 218 -24.42 -1.11 -8.99
N PHE A 219 -23.22 -0.65 -9.35
CA PHE A 219 -22.59 0.64 -9.01
C PHE A 219 -21.77 1.17 -10.20
N PRO A 220 -21.69 2.51 -10.39
CA PRO A 220 -20.50 3.11 -10.98
C PRO A 220 -20.00 4.42 -10.32
N PHE A 221 -18.67 4.50 -10.14
CA PHE A 221 -17.68 5.55 -10.47
C PHE A 221 -17.80 7.02 -9.97
N LEU A 222 -16.76 7.54 -9.28
CA LEU A 222 -16.11 8.86 -9.53
C LEU A 222 -14.91 9.19 -8.57
N PHE A 223 -13.75 9.47 -9.21
CA PHE A 223 -12.60 10.40 -8.98
C PHE A 223 -12.02 10.80 -7.60
N SER A 224 -10.73 11.18 -7.61
CA SER A 224 -9.99 11.84 -6.50
C SER A 224 -8.91 12.84 -6.98
N TRP A 225 -8.73 13.94 -6.24
CA TRP A 225 -7.43 14.52 -5.80
C TRP A 225 -7.58 15.40 -4.53
N ASN A 226 -6.47 15.51 -3.78
CA ASN A 226 -6.18 15.91 -2.37
C ASN A 226 -6.61 17.31 -1.85
N PRO A 227 -6.84 17.51 -0.50
CA PRO A 227 -5.92 17.25 0.64
C PRO A 227 -6.40 16.22 1.72
N LEU A 228 -5.62 15.15 1.97
CA LEU A 228 -6.08 13.86 2.52
C LEU A 228 -6.52 13.85 3.99
N GLY A 229 -5.74 14.36 4.94
CA GLY A 229 -6.06 14.20 6.38
C GLY A 229 -7.40 14.86 6.79
N LEU A 230 -7.69 16.03 6.24
CA LEU A 230 -8.96 16.75 6.47
C LEU A 230 -10.14 16.05 5.80
N ILE A 231 -9.93 15.49 4.60
CA ILE A 231 -10.91 14.67 3.90
C ILE A 231 -11.27 13.43 4.74
N GLY A 232 -10.27 12.77 5.35
CA GLY A 232 -10.48 11.62 6.23
C GLY A 232 -11.38 11.94 7.43
N LEU A 233 -11.18 13.09 8.09
CA LEU A 233 -12.03 13.54 9.20
C LEU A 233 -13.47 13.82 8.77
N ILE A 234 -13.65 14.44 7.58
CA ILE A 234 -14.98 14.71 7.02
C ILE A 234 -15.71 13.39 6.71
N ILE A 235 -15.04 12.45 6.04
CA ILE A 235 -15.63 11.14 5.71
C ILE A 235 -15.97 10.35 6.99
N SER A 236 -15.09 10.39 7.99
CA SER A 236 -15.32 9.75 9.29
C SER A 236 -16.58 10.27 9.99
N PHE A 237 -16.77 11.59 10.01
CA PHE A 237 -17.98 12.20 10.57
C PHE A 237 -19.25 11.67 9.89
N PHE A 238 -19.28 11.59 8.55
CA PHE A 238 -20.42 11.04 7.82
C PHE A 238 -20.65 9.55 8.07
N MET A 239 -19.58 8.77 8.26
CA MET A 239 -19.69 7.35 8.60
C MET A 239 -20.26 7.12 10.00
N ALA A 240 -19.93 7.98 10.97
CA ALA A 240 -20.42 7.88 12.35
C ALA A 240 -21.95 8.08 12.46
N LEU A 241 -22.55 8.79 11.50
CA LEU A 241 -23.98 9.10 11.48
C LEU A 241 -24.86 7.90 11.09
N PHE A 242 -24.30 6.81 10.55
CA PHE A 242 -25.08 5.66 10.08
C PHE A 242 -25.60 4.79 11.23
N PRO A 243 -26.87 4.32 11.15
CA PRO A 243 -27.48 3.44 12.14
C PRO A 243 -26.86 2.03 12.15
N ARG A 244 -27.16 1.26 13.19
CA ARG A 244 -26.66 -0.12 13.35
C ARG A 244 -27.19 -1.06 12.28
N MET A 245 -28.40 -0.82 11.82
CA MET A 245 -29.06 -1.55 10.74
C MET A 245 -29.86 -0.57 9.88
N LEU A 246 -29.86 -0.74 8.56
CA LEU A 246 -30.65 0.11 7.69
C LEU A 246 -32.16 -0.20 7.83
N PRO A 247 -33.05 0.80 7.74
CA PRO A 247 -34.51 0.61 7.86
C PRO A 247 -35.09 -0.45 6.90
N ARG A 248 -34.56 -0.55 5.68
CA ARG A 248 -35.01 -1.55 4.69
C ARG A 248 -34.65 -3.00 5.06
N GLU A 249 -33.53 -3.19 5.74
CA GLU A 249 -33.13 -4.52 6.22
C GLU A 249 -33.98 -4.94 7.41
N LEU A 250 -34.36 -3.99 8.26
CA LEU A 250 -35.34 -4.20 9.33
C LEU A 250 -36.69 -4.67 8.76
N GLU A 251 -37.22 -3.98 7.74
CA GLU A 251 -38.45 -4.38 7.04
C GLU A 251 -38.34 -5.80 6.47
N ARG A 252 -37.21 -6.13 5.83
CA ARG A 252 -36.96 -7.47 5.30
C ARG A 252 -37.01 -8.55 6.39
N ARG A 253 -36.38 -8.30 7.54
CA ARG A 253 -36.37 -9.22 8.68
C ARG A 253 -37.75 -9.42 9.28
N LYS A 254 -38.56 -8.35 9.37
CA LYS A 254 -39.98 -8.43 9.76
C LYS A 254 -40.75 -9.34 8.82
N THR A 255 -40.62 -9.15 7.51
CA THR A 255 -41.30 -9.98 6.50
C THR A 255 -40.87 -11.45 6.58
N MET A 256 -39.58 -11.71 6.86
CA MET A 256 -39.03 -13.06 6.97
C MET A 256 -39.21 -13.70 8.35
N LYS A 257 -39.86 -13.03 9.32
CA LYS A 257 -40.03 -13.49 10.71
C LYS A 257 -38.70 -13.95 11.35
N LEU A 258 -37.61 -13.24 11.06
CA LEU A 258 -36.29 -13.56 11.61
C LEU A 258 -36.16 -12.98 13.02
N THR A 259 -36.01 -13.87 14.01
CA THR A 259 -35.76 -13.50 15.42
C THR A 259 -34.33 -12.97 15.62
N LYS A 260 -34.13 -12.20 16.70
CA LYS A 260 -32.82 -11.76 17.12
C LYS A 260 -32.05 -12.96 17.67
N VAL A 261 -30.84 -13.19 17.16
CA VAL A 261 -29.92 -14.13 17.80
C VAL A 261 -29.33 -13.40 19.00
N GLU A 262 -29.79 -13.74 20.21
CA GLU A 262 -29.14 -13.31 21.45
C GLU A 262 -27.70 -13.82 21.45
N ASN A 263 -26.75 -12.90 21.26
CA ASN A 263 -25.33 -13.18 21.35
C ASN A 263 -24.82 -12.67 22.70
N ASN A 264 -25.19 -13.35 23.78
CA ASN A 264 -24.45 -13.24 25.05
C ASN A 264 -23.13 -14.02 24.88
N ARG A 265 -22.20 -13.46 24.11
CA ARG A 265 -20.98 -14.17 23.74
C ARG A 265 -19.97 -14.16 24.87
N SER A 266 -19.66 -15.35 25.36
CA SER A 266 -18.50 -15.61 26.21
C SER A 266 -17.22 -15.68 25.37
N LEU A 267 -16.05 -15.50 25.99
CA LEU A 267 -14.75 -15.82 25.37
C LEU A 267 -14.71 -17.27 24.83
N LYS A 268 -15.49 -18.17 25.44
CA LYS A 268 -15.68 -19.54 24.97
C LYS A 268 -16.30 -19.60 23.57
N ASP A 269 -17.35 -18.82 23.31
CA ASP A 269 -18.04 -18.80 22.01
C ASP A 269 -17.15 -18.21 20.92
N PHE A 270 -16.31 -17.23 21.27
CA PHE A 270 -15.31 -16.70 20.37
C PHE A 270 -14.25 -17.77 20.02
N LYS A 271 -13.73 -18.49 21.03
CA LYS A 271 -12.79 -19.60 20.81
C LYS A 271 -13.40 -20.70 19.94
N GLU A 272 -14.66 -21.04 20.15
CA GLU A 272 -15.39 -22.00 19.32
C GLU A 272 -15.55 -21.50 17.88
N THR A 273 -15.84 -20.21 17.69
CA THR A 273 -15.91 -19.58 16.36
C THR A 273 -14.56 -19.64 15.65
N LEU A 274 -13.46 -19.30 16.33
CA LEU A 274 -12.09 -19.42 15.79
C LEU A 274 -11.78 -20.87 15.39
N MET A 275 -12.09 -21.84 16.25
CA MET A 275 -11.85 -23.26 16.00
C MET A 275 -12.71 -23.80 14.84
N ARG A 276 -13.95 -23.32 14.71
CA ARG A 276 -14.84 -23.66 13.60
C ARG A 276 -14.28 -23.15 12.27
N LEU A 277 -13.83 -21.89 12.24
CA LEU A 277 -13.24 -21.28 11.04
C LEU A 277 -11.91 -21.94 10.66
N SER A 278 -11.03 -22.22 11.64
CA SER A 278 -9.74 -22.86 11.37
C SER A 278 -9.87 -24.31 10.88
N LYS A 279 -10.94 -25.03 11.24
CA LYS A 279 -11.24 -26.37 10.72
C LYS A 279 -11.95 -26.37 9.36
N ASN A 280 -12.42 -25.21 8.89
CA ASN A 280 -13.07 -25.09 7.59
C ASN A 280 -12.02 -25.11 6.47
N LYS A 281 -11.85 -26.27 5.85
CA LYS A 281 -10.84 -26.52 4.80
C LYS A 281 -10.94 -25.55 3.63
N ILE A 282 -12.15 -25.25 3.15
CA ILE A 282 -12.36 -24.35 2.00
C ILE A 282 -11.86 -22.94 2.34
N PHE A 283 -12.23 -22.44 3.52
CA PHE A 283 -11.79 -21.12 3.98
C PHE A 283 -10.28 -21.04 4.18
N MET A 284 -9.68 -22.05 4.84
CA MET A 284 -8.25 -22.06 5.12
C MET A 284 -7.41 -22.20 3.85
N TYR A 285 -7.74 -23.13 2.94
CA TYR A 285 -7.00 -23.29 1.68
C TYR A 285 -7.09 -22.02 0.81
N ASN A 286 -8.28 -21.42 0.70
CA ASN A 286 -8.46 -20.16 -0.03
C ASN A 286 -7.62 -19.02 0.58
N SER A 287 -7.56 -18.94 1.91
CA SER A 287 -6.78 -17.91 2.61
C SER A 287 -5.27 -18.14 2.43
N PHE A 288 -4.77 -19.36 2.58
CA PHE A 288 -3.35 -19.67 2.42
C PHE A 288 -2.87 -19.50 0.97
N SER A 289 -3.63 -19.98 -0.01
CA SER A 289 -3.31 -19.76 -1.43
C SER A 289 -3.21 -18.26 -1.75
N SER A 290 -4.18 -17.47 -1.30
CA SER A 290 -4.15 -16.01 -1.47
C SER A 290 -2.95 -15.36 -0.76
N THR A 291 -2.50 -15.93 0.36
CA THR A 291 -1.38 -15.39 1.15
C THR A 291 -0.05 -15.54 0.42
N ILE A 292 0.17 -16.71 -0.19
CA ILE A 292 1.37 -17.01 -0.96
C ILE A 292 1.48 -16.06 -2.16
N GLY A 293 0.41 -15.93 -2.95
CA GLY A 293 0.40 -14.99 -4.08
C GLY A 293 0.61 -13.52 -3.65
N MET A 294 0.08 -13.11 -2.50
CA MET A 294 0.27 -11.74 -1.99
C MET A 294 1.70 -11.49 -1.48
N LEU A 295 2.42 -12.51 -0.99
CA LEU A 295 3.82 -12.36 -0.52
C LEU A 295 4.74 -11.91 -1.66
N ALA A 296 4.62 -12.53 -2.84
CA ALA A 296 5.34 -12.13 -4.04
C ALA A 296 5.02 -10.69 -4.45
N LEU A 297 3.73 -10.37 -4.46
CA LEU A 297 3.24 -9.09 -4.95
C LEU A 297 3.62 -7.92 -4.06
N ILE A 298 3.40 -8.02 -2.74
CA ILE A 298 3.42 -6.84 -1.86
C ILE A 298 4.82 -6.22 -1.79
N GLY A 299 5.85 -7.04 -1.62
CA GLY A 299 7.23 -6.58 -1.58
C GLY A 299 7.70 -6.05 -2.93
N PHE A 300 7.35 -6.75 -4.03
CA PHE A 300 7.64 -6.29 -5.38
C PHE A 300 6.99 -4.92 -5.67
N TRP A 301 5.71 -4.75 -5.31
CA TRP A 301 4.95 -3.54 -5.60
C TRP A 301 5.42 -2.32 -4.79
N ILE A 302 5.74 -2.50 -3.51
CA ILE A 302 6.23 -1.42 -2.64
C ILE A 302 7.52 -0.79 -3.20
N PHE A 303 8.40 -1.62 -3.76
CA PHE A 303 9.67 -1.17 -4.31
C PHE A 303 9.65 -0.97 -5.83
N MET A 304 8.49 -1.10 -6.46
CA MET A 304 8.33 -0.97 -7.91
C MET A 304 8.77 0.40 -8.46
N PRO A 305 8.52 1.55 -7.80
CA PRO A 305 9.03 2.82 -8.29
C PRO A 305 10.56 2.86 -8.36
N LYS A 306 11.25 2.36 -7.30
CA LYS A 306 12.71 2.25 -7.27
C LYS A 306 13.24 1.28 -8.33
N TYR A 307 12.50 0.19 -8.57
CA TYR A 307 12.78 -0.74 -9.66
C TYR A 307 12.77 -0.01 -11.01
N ILE A 308 11.73 0.79 -11.28
CA ILE A 308 11.60 1.57 -12.52
C ILE A 308 12.67 2.66 -12.64
N GLU A 309 12.96 3.39 -11.55
CA GLU A 309 14.02 4.40 -11.50
C GLU A 309 15.36 3.82 -11.97
N THR A 310 15.71 2.62 -11.48
CA THR A 310 17.00 1.99 -11.76
C THR A 310 17.03 1.27 -13.11
N GLN A 311 15.99 0.49 -13.45
CA GLN A 311 15.98 -0.36 -14.66
C GLN A 311 15.76 0.42 -15.95
N PHE A 312 15.02 1.54 -15.88
CA PHE A 312 14.62 2.32 -17.06
C PHE A 312 15.10 3.77 -17.00
N ARG A 313 15.93 4.13 -16.00
CA ARG A 313 16.47 5.49 -15.77
C ARG A 313 15.40 6.57 -15.77
N LYS A 314 14.26 6.27 -15.15
CA LYS A 314 13.17 7.24 -14.97
C LYS A 314 13.38 8.04 -13.70
N THR A 315 12.86 9.26 -13.70
CA THR A 315 12.85 10.08 -12.48
C THR A 315 11.90 9.47 -11.45
N ALA A 316 12.16 9.70 -10.16
CA ALA A 316 11.27 9.23 -9.09
C ALA A 316 9.81 9.70 -9.28
N SER A 317 9.60 10.93 -9.77
CA SER A 317 8.27 11.45 -10.09
C SER A 317 7.57 10.67 -11.20
N GLU A 318 8.27 10.34 -12.28
CA GLU A 318 7.70 9.58 -13.39
C GLU A 318 7.39 8.15 -12.98
N ALA A 319 8.32 7.49 -12.28
CA ALA A 319 8.14 6.13 -11.78
C ALA A 319 6.92 6.03 -10.85
N ASN A 320 6.83 6.94 -9.87
CA ASN A 320 5.71 7.01 -8.93
C ASN A 320 4.38 7.30 -9.63
N LEU A 321 4.36 8.23 -10.59
CA LEU A 321 3.17 8.56 -11.35
C LEU A 321 2.67 7.33 -12.13
N MET A 322 3.57 6.59 -12.77
CA MET A 322 3.20 5.41 -13.56
C MET A 322 2.74 4.24 -12.69
N THR A 323 3.49 3.87 -11.65
CA THR A 323 3.07 2.80 -10.72
C THR A 323 1.75 3.15 -10.03
N GLY A 324 1.59 4.39 -9.58
CA GLY A 324 0.35 4.85 -8.93
C GLY A 324 -0.86 4.83 -9.86
N THR A 325 -0.72 5.34 -11.08
CA THR A 325 -1.81 5.36 -12.07
C THR A 325 -2.17 3.98 -12.57
N ILE A 326 -1.19 3.13 -12.91
CA ILE A 326 -1.42 1.75 -13.34
C ILE A 326 -2.09 0.96 -12.22
N GLY A 327 -1.54 1.00 -11.01
CA GLY A 327 -2.12 0.28 -9.87
C GLY A 327 -3.57 0.68 -9.61
N LEU A 328 -3.88 1.99 -9.61
CA LEU A 328 -5.22 2.49 -9.36
C LEU A 328 -6.20 2.12 -10.49
N VAL A 329 -5.86 2.45 -11.74
CA VAL A 329 -6.77 2.32 -12.89
C VAL A 329 -7.00 0.85 -13.22
N SER A 330 -5.94 0.04 -13.31
CA SER A 330 -6.06 -1.38 -13.63
C SER A 330 -6.80 -2.15 -12.55
N THR A 331 -6.53 -1.87 -11.27
CA THR A 331 -7.27 -2.49 -10.16
C THR A 331 -8.75 -2.12 -10.20
N ALA A 332 -9.08 -0.84 -10.43
CA ALA A 332 -10.47 -0.40 -10.51
C ALA A 332 -11.22 -1.09 -11.66
N LEU A 333 -10.62 -1.15 -12.85
CA LEU A 333 -11.19 -1.81 -14.01
C LEU A 333 -11.36 -3.32 -13.79
N GLY A 334 -10.39 -4.00 -13.17
CA GLY A 334 -10.47 -5.43 -12.91
C GLY A 334 -11.52 -5.80 -11.86
N VAL A 335 -11.63 -5.05 -10.77
CA VAL A 335 -12.69 -5.28 -9.75
C VAL A 335 -14.08 -4.99 -10.32
N ILE A 336 -14.26 -3.90 -11.09
CA ILE A 336 -15.56 -3.54 -11.67
C ILE A 336 -15.98 -4.58 -12.72
N SER A 337 -15.08 -4.95 -13.63
CA SER A 337 -15.37 -5.94 -14.68
C SER A 337 -15.68 -7.31 -14.11
N SER A 338 -14.87 -7.82 -13.17
CA SER A 338 -15.13 -9.08 -12.48
C SER A 338 -16.42 -9.04 -11.67
N GLY A 339 -16.68 -7.96 -10.92
CA GLY A 339 -17.93 -7.77 -10.18
C GLY A 339 -19.17 -7.78 -11.09
N ALA A 340 -19.10 -7.13 -12.26
CA ALA A 340 -20.17 -7.13 -13.25
C ALA A 340 -20.41 -8.52 -13.86
N LEU A 341 -19.33 -9.23 -14.24
CA LEU A 341 -19.39 -10.59 -14.77
C LEU A 341 -19.97 -11.57 -13.75
N ILE A 342 -19.49 -11.55 -12.51
CA ILE A 342 -19.94 -12.44 -11.44
C ILE A 342 -21.40 -12.17 -11.09
N SER A 343 -21.82 -10.89 -11.08
CA SER A 343 -23.21 -10.51 -10.81
C SER A 343 -24.17 -10.96 -11.91
N LYS A 344 -23.72 -10.93 -13.18
CA LYS A 344 -24.53 -11.34 -14.35
C LYS A 344 -24.62 -12.86 -14.48
N PHE A 345 -23.49 -13.55 -14.43
CA PHE A 345 -23.41 -14.99 -14.74
C PHE A 345 -23.53 -15.90 -13.51
N LYS A 346 -23.35 -15.36 -12.30
CA LYS A 346 -23.43 -16.10 -11.03
C LYS A 346 -22.66 -17.44 -11.06
N PRO A 347 -21.36 -17.43 -11.40
CA PRO A 347 -20.58 -18.66 -11.56
C PRO A 347 -20.51 -19.49 -10.26
N ARG A 348 -20.38 -20.81 -10.45
CA ARG A 348 -20.11 -21.75 -9.36
C ARG A 348 -18.73 -21.45 -8.73
N PRO A 349 -18.54 -21.69 -7.42
CA PRO A 349 -17.26 -21.44 -6.74
C PRO A 349 -16.05 -22.12 -7.39
N THR A 350 -16.24 -23.29 -8.01
CA THR A 350 -15.17 -24.02 -8.72
C THR A 350 -14.61 -23.25 -9.91
N TYR A 351 -15.45 -22.60 -10.70
CA TYR A 351 -15.00 -21.76 -11.82
C TYR A 351 -14.28 -20.50 -11.35
N LEU A 352 -14.70 -19.93 -10.21
CA LEU A 352 -14.01 -18.80 -9.59
C LEU A 352 -12.60 -19.21 -9.13
N ALA A 353 -12.48 -20.37 -8.47
CA ALA A 353 -11.19 -20.88 -8.05
C ALA A 353 -10.27 -21.19 -9.24
N ALA A 354 -10.81 -21.83 -10.30
CA ALA A 354 -10.05 -22.09 -11.52
C ALA A 354 -9.55 -20.81 -12.21
N TRP A 355 -10.38 -19.76 -12.22
CA TRP A 355 -9.97 -18.45 -12.73
C TRP A 355 -8.81 -17.86 -11.92
N ASN A 356 -8.85 -17.96 -10.59
CA ASN A 356 -7.76 -17.45 -9.74
C ASN A 356 -6.43 -18.16 -10.03
N VAL A 357 -6.45 -19.49 -10.15
CA VAL A 357 -5.26 -20.29 -10.53
C VAL A 357 -4.73 -19.87 -11.90
N PHE A 358 -5.62 -19.65 -12.87
CA PHE A 358 -5.24 -19.16 -14.19
C PHE A 358 -4.57 -17.79 -14.14
N THR A 359 -5.13 -16.85 -13.36
CA THR A 359 -4.52 -15.52 -13.20
C THR A 359 -3.15 -15.59 -12.52
N GLU A 360 -2.98 -16.44 -11.51
CA GLU A 360 -1.69 -16.65 -10.84
C GLU A 360 -0.63 -17.21 -11.79
N ALA A 361 -1.00 -18.18 -12.64
CA ALA A 361 -0.08 -18.73 -13.65
C ALA A 361 0.40 -17.65 -14.65
N ILE A 362 -0.49 -16.75 -15.09
CA ILE A 362 -0.10 -15.63 -15.96
C ILE A 362 0.81 -14.64 -15.24
N ILE A 363 0.56 -14.37 -13.96
CA ILE A 363 1.39 -13.48 -13.15
C ILE A 363 2.82 -14.03 -13.03
N ILE A 364 2.97 -15.33 -12.77
CA ILE A 364 4.29 -16.00 -12.72
C ILE A 364 5.01 -15.85 -14.07
N ILE A 365 4.33 -16.11 -15.19
CA ILE A 365 4.91 -15.91 -16.53
C ILE A 365 5.34 -14.45 -16.73
N THR A 366 4.55 -13.50 -16.24
CA THR A 366 4.86 -12.07 -16.37
C THR A 366 6.11 -11.69 -15.58
N TYR A 367 6.29 -12.18 -14.35
CA TYR A 367 7.53 -11.98 -13.59
C TYR A 367 8.74 -12.60 -14.29
N LEU A 368 8.60 -13.79 -14.86
CA LEU A 368 9.67 -14.41 -15.66
C LEU A 368 10.02 -13.54 -16.87
N CYS A 369 9.04 -12.94 -17.56
CA CYS A 369 9.30 -11.98 -18.63
C CYS A 369 10.03 -10.72 -18.11
N PHE A 370 9.64 -10.17 -16.97
CA PHE A 370 10.30 -9.01 -16.35
C PHE A 370 11.75 -9.28 -15.99
N ALA A 371 12.13 -10.52 -15.65
CA ALA A 371 13.53 -10.88 -15.40
C ALA A 371 14.43 -10.61 -16.61
N TYR A 372 13.88 -10.65 -17.83
CA TYR A 372 14.61 -10.39 -19.08
C TYR A 372 14.31 -9.02 -19.69
N LEU A 373 13.31 -8.30 -19.19
CA LEU A 373 12.90 -6.99 -19.68
C LEU A 373 13.48 -5.88 -18.81
N GLY A 374 14.53 -5.21 -19.29
CA GLY A 374 15.10 -4.05 -18.63
C GLY A 374 16.17 -3.41 -19.48
N CYS A 375 16.44 -2.15 -19.22
CA CYS A 375 17.24 -1.28 -20.08
C CYS A 375 18.33 -0.57 -19.26
N TYR A 376 19.05 -1.38 -18.48
CA TYR A 376 20.20 -0.93 -17.73
C TYR A 376 21.48 -1.11 -18.56
N LYS A 377 22.33 -0.08 -18.59
CA LYS A 377 23.64 -0.08 -19.24
C LYS A 377 24.71 0.00 -18.16
N ASN A 378 25.72 -0.87 -18.23
CA ASN A 378 26.93 -0.80 -17.40
C ASN A 378 27.84 0.33 -17.91
N ASP A 379 27.47 1.58 -17.64
CA ASP A 379 28.20 2.77 -18.06
C ASP A 379 28.79 3.55 -16.88
N LEU A 380 28.67 3.04 -15.66
CA LEU A 380 29.25 3.67 -14.47
C LEU A 380 30.77 3.52 -14.51
N HIS A 381 31.49 4.63 -14.37
CA HIS A 381 32.95 4.62 -14.24
C HIS A 381 33.40 4.02 -12.89
N GLY A 382 34.45 3.20 -12.94
CA GLY A 382 35.01 2.49 -11.79
C GLY A 382 35.05 0.98 -12.06
N ASP A 383 35.55 0.23 -11.08
CA ASP A 383 35.73 -1.22 -11.16
C ASP A 383 35.33 -1.89 -9.85
N TYR A 384 35.04 -3.20 -9.89
CA TYR A 384 34.81 -3.96 -8.67
C TYR A 384 36.11 -4.15 -7.88
N ALA A 385 36.10 -3.77 -6.60
CA ALA A 385 37.17 -4.09 -5.65
C ALA A 385 37.12 -5.56 -5.20
N GLU A 386 38.17 -6.02 -4.52
CA GLU A 386 38.28 -7.40 -4.03
C GLU A 386 37.16 -7.81 -3.06
N ASP A 387 36.62 -6.85 -2.29
CA ASP A 387 35.50 -7.04 -1.37
C ASP A 387 34.11 -7.01 -2.06
N LYS A 388 34.09 -6.95 -3.40
CA LYS A 388 32.90 -6.80 -4.26
C LYS A 388 32.18 -5.45 -4.13
N SER A 389 32.79 -4.45 -3.47
CA SER A 389 32.31 -3.07 -3.52
C SER A 389 32.72 -2.40 -4.84
N TRP A 390 31.98 -1.38 -5.26
CA TRP A 390 32.33 -0.63 -6.47
C TRP A 390 33.37 0.45 -6.13
N ASN A 391 34.58 0.32 -6.67
CA ASN A 391 35.63 1.30 -6.50
C ASN A 391 35.47 2.45 -7.49
N LEU A 392 35.17 3.64 -6.96
CA LEU A 392 34.99 4.87 -7.73
C LEU A 392 36.32 5.60 -8.04
N ILE A 393 37.40 5.22 -7.35
CA ILE A 393 38.73 5.83 -7.52
C ILE A 393 39.59 4.92 -8.39
N THR A 394 39.96 5.44 -9.56
CA THR A 394 40.83 4.79 -10.54
C THR A 394 42.06 5.68 -10.80
N GLU A 395 42.96 5.26 -11.68
CA GLU A 395 44.20 6.00 -11.98
C GLU A 395 43.93 7.46 -12.39
N CYS A 396 42.88 7.71 -13.18
CA CYS A 396 42.62 9.03 -13.76
C CYS A 396 42.11 10.07 -12.75
N ASN A 397 41.39 9.67 -11.69
CA ASN A 397 40.84 10.59 -10.67
C ASN A 397 41.53 10.48 -9.30
N SER A 398 42.54 9.60 -9.17
CA SER A 398 43.35 9.44 -7.96
C SER A 398 43.95 10.76 -7.46
N GLY A 399 44.34 11.65 -8.38
CA GLY A 399 44.88 12.98 -8.08
C GLY A 399 43.87 14.01 -7.56
N CYS A 400 42.57 13.70 -7.55
CA CYS A 400 41.52 14.63 -7.11
C CYS A 400 41.13 14.52 -5.64
N ASN A 401 41.59 13.46 -4.94
CA ASN A 401 41.25 13.19 -3.53
C ASN A 401 39.74 13.35 -3.23
N CYS A 402 38.89 12.73 -4.06
CA CYS A 402 37.45 12.83 -3.90
C CYS A 402 37.00 12.23 -2.56
N SER A 403 36.27 13.02 -1.78
CA SER A 403 35.71 12.58 -0.51
C SER A 403 34.71 11.44 -0.72
N GLN A 404 34.81 10.39 0.11
CA GLN A 404 33.84 9.28 0.15
C GLN A 404 32.44 9.74 0.59
N TYR A 405 32.33 10.95 1.16
CA TYR A 405 31.09 11.55 1.66
C TYR A 405 30.42 12.49 0.65
N ILE A 406 30.97 12.63 -0.57
CA ILE A 406 30.35 13.46 -1.59
C ILE A 406 29.00 12.85 -2.01
N ASN A 407 27.97 13.68 -2.14
CA ASN A 407 26.66 13.20 -2.55
C ASN A 407 26.69 12.74 -4.02
N TYR A 408 25.86 11.76 -4.35
CA TYR A 408 25.66 11.34 -5.73
C TYR A 408 25.10 12.49 -6.57
N SER A 409 25.88 12.94 -7.54
CA SER A 409 25.54 14.03 -8.45
C SER A 409 26.09 13.70 -9.84
N PRO A 410 25.46 12.75 -10.55
CA PRO A 410 26.06 12.12 -11.72
C PRO A 410 26.36 13.11 -12.82
N VAL A 411 27.44 12.86 -13.56
CA VAL A 411 27.78 13.58 -14.78
C VAL A 411 28.02 12.59 -15.92
N CYS A 412 27.63 12.98 -17.13
CA CYS A 412 27.76 12.16 -18.33
C CYS A 412 28.81 12.78 -19.26
N SER A 413 29.72 11.96 -19.78
CA SER A 413 30.65 12.38 -20.83
C SER A 413 29.92 12.88 -22.08
N MET A 414 30.53 13.82 -22.81
CA MET A 414 29.90 14.42 -24.01
C MET A 414 29.62 13.41 -25.14
N ASP A 415 30.38 12.32 -25.21
CA ASP A 415 30.16 11.19 -26.12
C ASP A 415 28.99 10.26 -25.69
N LYS A 416 28.40 10.51 -24.51
CA LYS A 416 27.27 9.78 -23.92
C LYS A 416 27.56 8.30 -23.64
N THR A 417 28.84 7.95 -23.45
CA THR A 417 29.25 6.57 -23.23
C THR A 417 29.36 6.21 -21.76
N MET A 418 29.82 7.13 -20.91
CA MET A 418 30.25 6.88 -19.54
C MET A 418 29.64 7.89 -18.54
N THR A 419 29.03 7.35 -17.49
CA THR A 419 28.48 8.09 -16.36
C THR A 419 29.45 8.05 -15.19
N PHE A 420 29.74 9.19 -14.58
CA PHE A 420 30.57 9.30 -13.39
C PHE A 420 29.70 9.64 -12.17
N TYR A 421 30.09 9.16 -10.98
CA TYR A 421 29.36 9.39 -9.72
C TYR A 421 29.19 10.88 -9.39
N SER A 422 30.18 11.69 -9.73
CA SER A 422 30.19 13.15 -9.55
C SER A 422 31.22 13.80 -10.48
N ALA A 423 31.18 15.13 -10.61
CA ALA A 423 32.21 15.88 -11.33
C ALA A 423 33.63 15.68 -10.78
N CYS A 424 33.81 15.51 -9.45
CA CYS A 424 35.12 15.18 -8.86
C CYS A 424 35.62 13.81 -9.35
N HIS A 425 34.72 12.82 -9.36
CA HIS A 425 35.04 11.47 -9.81
C HIS A 425 35.31 11.36 -11.32
N ALA A 426 34.84 12.33 -12.11
CA ALA A 426 35.25 12.53 -13.51
C ALA A 426 36.59 13.28 -13.65
N GLY A 427 37.10 13.84 -12.56
CA GLY A 427 38.32 14.61 -12.51
C GLY A 427 38.22 16.02 -13.09
N CYS A 428 37.01 16.57 -13.15
CA CYS A 428 36.80 17.91 -13.71
C CYS A 428 37.30 19.00 -12.76
N THR A 429 37.86 20.07 -13.31
CA THR A 429 38.42 21.17 -12.52
C THR A 429 37.57 22.43 -12.57
N ASN A 430 36.86 22.67 -13.68
CA ASN A 430 36.06 23.87 -13.92
C ASN A 430 34.65 23.51 -14.41
N TRP A 431 33.73 24.48 -14.34
CA TRP A 431 32.41 24.37 -14.96
C TRP A 431 31.94 25.74 -15.49
N TYR A 432 31.09 25.69 -16.50
CA TYR A 432 30.36 26.84 -17.02
C TYR A 432 28.90 26.46 -17.30
N LYS A 433 28.05 27.46 -17.52
CA LYS A 433 26.63 27.24 -17.79
C LYS A 433 26.30 27.68 -19.20
N GLU A 434 25.80 26.78 -20.02
CA GLU A 434 25.41 27.02 -21.41
C GLU A 434 23.96 26.57 -21.61
N ASN A 435 23.09 27.45 -22.12
CA ASN A 435 21.66 27.15 -22.35
C ASN A 435 20.95 26.47 -21.16
N ASN A 436 21.18 26.98 -19.95
CA ASN A 436 20.69 26.41 -18.69
C ASN A 436 21.24 25.05 -18.26
N THR A 437 22.18 24.47 -19.00
CA THR A 437 22.88 23.22 -18.66
C THR A 437 24.25 23.55 -18.07
N LYS A 438 24.66 22.88 -16.99
CA LYS A 438 26.05 22.98 -16.52
C LYS A 438 26.92 22.01 -17.31
N ILE A 439 28.05 22.53 -17.78
CA ILE A 439 29.08 21.79 -18.50
C ILE A 439 30.34 21.85 -17.65
N TYR A 440 30.94 20.69 -17.40
CA TYR A 440 32.19 20.53 -16.68
C TYR A 440 33.32 20.33 -17.69
N GLU A 441 34.45 20.99 -17.45
CA GLU A 441 35.61 20.97 -18.35
C GLU A 441 36.86 20.44 -17.65
N ASN A 442 37.85 20.08 -18.48
CA ASN A 442 39.15 19.56 -18.06
C ASN A 442 39.00 18.36 -17.12
N CYS A 443 38.21 17.37 -17.56
CA CYS A 443 37.93 16.17 -16.81
C CYS A 443 39.00 15.11 -17.10
N SER A 444 39.88 14.82 -16.13
CA SER A 444 41.02 13.89 -16.30
C SER A 444 40.62 12.48 -16.77
N CYS A 445 39.42 12.03 -16.45
CA CYS A 445 38.92 10.70 -16.83
C CYS A 445 38.21 10.65 -18.19
N ILE A 446 38.22 11.74 -18.97
CA ILE A 446 37.55 11.83 -20.28
C ILE A 446 38.57 12.31 -21.31
N ASP A 447 38.72 11.58 -22.42
CA ASP A 447 39.59 11.93 -23.55
C ASP A 447 41.01 12.37 -23.16
N GLY A 448 41.65 11.67 -22.21
CA GLY A 448 43.01 11.98 -21.76
C GLY A 448 43.14 13.30 -21.00
N GLY A 449 42.05 13.84 -20.46
CA GLY A 449 42.02 15.03 -19.61
C GLY A 449 41.52 16.31 -20.27
N LEU A 450 41.17 16.25 -21.56
CA LEU A 450 40.60 17.36 -22.32
C LEU A 450 39.09 17.22 -22.53
N GLY A 451 38.49 16.11 -22.09
CA GLY A 451 37.07 15.86 -22.25
C GLY A 451 36.19 16.70 -21.33
N SER A 452 34.96 16.88 -21.77
CA SER A 452 33.92 17.61 -21.03
C SER A 452 32.77 16.68 -20.64
N ALA A 453 32.02 17.07 -19.61
CA ALA A 453 30.85 16.35 -19.13
C ALA A 453 29.65 17.27 -18.90
N THR A 454 28.45 16.70 -18.90
CA THR A 454 27.18 17.40 -18.64
C THR A 454 26.51 16.85 -17.39
N ASP A 455 25.69 17.68 -16.73
CA ASP A 455 24.89 17.24 -15.58
C ASP A 455 23.96 16.07 -15.93
N GLY A 456 23.91 15.07 -15.05
CA GLY A 456 23.02 13.93 -15.13
C GLY A 456 23.69 12.63 -15.62
N PRO A 457 23.00 11.48 -15.47
CA PRO A 457 23.47 10.22 -16.01
C PRO A 457 23.34 10.17 -17.54
N CYS A 458 24.11 9.33 -18.20
CA CYS A 458 24.03 9.21 -19.66
C CYS A 458 22.66 8.69 -20.13
N PRO A 459 22.13 9.21 -21.26
CA PRO A 459 20.84 8.80 -21.76
C PRO A 459 20.90 7.36 -22.30
N VAL A 460 19.85 6.58 -22.05
CA VAL A 460 19.70 5.22 -22.58
C VAL A 460 18.39 5.14 -23.37
N GLN A 461 18.44 4.53 -24.56
CA GLN A 461 17.26 4.36 -25.41
C GLN A 461 16.41 3.18 -24.91
N CYS A 462 15.52 3.48 -23.95
CA CYS A 462 14.72 2.45 -23.25
C CYS A 462 13.23 2.44 -23.59
N GLN A 463 12.79 3.31 -24.50
CA GLN A 463 11.37 3.60 -24.65
C GLN A 463 10.54 2.37 -25.06
N HIS A 464 11.06 1.53 -25.94
CA HIS A 464 10.37 0.33 -26.41
C HIS A 464 10.15 -0.68 -25.27
N ASP A 465 11.22 -1.08 -24.58
CA ASP A 465 11.16 -2.06 -23.49
C ASP A 465 10.37 -1.53 -22.30
N TYR A 466 10.47 -0.22 -22.03
CA TYR A 466 9.68 0.44 -21.01
C TYR A 466 8.17 0.39 -21.31
N VAL A 467 7.75 0.64 -22.55
CA VAL A 467 6.33 0.57 -22.92
C VAL A 467 5.80 -0.87 -22.82
N ILE A 468 6.57 -1.86 -23.27
CA ILE A 468 6.20 -3.28 -23.11
C ILE A 468 6.06 -3.63 -21.62
N PHE A 469 6.99 -3.16 -20.80
CA PHE A 469 6.97 -3.39 -19.36
C PHE A 469 5.71 -2.81 -18.72
N LEU A 470 5.35 -1.57 -19.04
CA LEU A 470 4.14 -0.94 -18.52
C LEU A 470 2.86 -1.65 -19.00
N ALA A 471 2.82 -2.11 -20.26
CA ALA A 471 1.68 -2.86 -20.79
C ALA A 471 1.48 -4.19 -20.06
N LEU A 472 2.56 -4.93 -19.82
CA LEU A 472 2.55 -6.17 -19.04
C LEU A 472 2.18 -5.91 -17.58
N LEU A 473 2.70 -4.85 -16.97
CA LEU A 473 2.35 -4.45 -15.61
C LEU A 473 0.85 -4.13 -15.48
N CYS A 474 0.30 -3.41 -16.45
CA CYS A 474 -1.12 -3.09 -16.52
C CYS A 474 -1.99 -4.34 -16.62
N LEU A 475 -1.60 -5.30 -17.48
CA LEU A 475 -2.30 -6.57 -17.64
C LEU A 475 -2.23 -7.41 -16.36
N MET A 476 -1.04 -7.49 -15.74
CA MET A 476 -0.82 -8.19 -14.47
C MET A 476 -1.74 -7.64 -13.36
N GLU A 477 -1.76 -6.32 -13.15
CA GLU A 477 -2.61 -5.67 -12.15
C GLU A 477 -4.11 -5.87 -12.43
N PHE A 478 -4.50 -5.79 -13.70
CA PHE A 478 -5.88 -6.05 -14.11
C PHE A 478 -6.30 -7.49 -13.79
N LEU A 479 -5.52 -8.49 -14.22
CA LEU A 479 -5.84 -9.90 -14.00
C LEU A 479 -5.87 -10.23 -12.52
N MET A 480 -4.87 -9.79 -11.75
CA MET A 480 -4.82 -9.99 -10.31
C MET A 480 -6.04 -9.43 -9.59
N SER A 481 -6.46 -8.21 -9.94
CA SER A 481 -7.61 -7.57 -9.30
C SER A 481 -8.94 -8.27 -9.64
N THR A 482 -9.06 -8.91 -10.81
CA THR A 482 -10.22 -9.78 -11.10
C THR A 482 -10.30 -10.99 -10.15
N GLY A 483 -9.16 -11.58 -9.78
CA GLY A 483 -9.09 -12.72 -8.87
C GLY A 483 -9.48 -12.38 -7.43
N ARG A 484 -9.16 -11.16 -6.97
CA ARG A 484 -9.53 -10.67 -5.61
C ARG A 484 -11.04 -10.70 -5.35
N ALA A 485 -11.84 -10.34 -6.35
CA ALA A 485 -13.31 -10.41 -6.25
C ALA A 485 -13.80 -11.87 -6.10
N GLY A 486 -13.20 -12.79 -6.86
CA GLY A 486 -13.45 -14.23 -6.74
C GLY A 486 -13.11 -14.77 -5.35
N ASN A 487 -11.90 -14.49 -4.85
CA ASN A 487 -11.43 -14.92 -3.54
C ASN A 487 -12.34 -14.46 -2.39
N THR A 488 -12.77 -13.20 -2.42
CA THR A 488 -13.67 -12.62 -1.41
C THR A 488 -15.04 -13.30 -1.43
N ILE A 489 -15.57 -13.61 -2.62
CA ILE A 489 -16.87 -14.27 -2.76
C ILE A 489 -16.81 -15.73 -2.31
N ILE A 490 -15.73 -16.45 -2.63
CA ILE A 490 -15.50 -17.82 -2.15
C ILE A 490 -15.47 -17.83 -0.62
N GLN A 491 -14.72 -16.90 -0.01
CA GLN A 491 -14.65 -16.74 1.44
C GLN A 491 -16.03 -16.51 2.06
N TYR A 492 -16.83 -15.55 1.55
CA TYR A 492 -18.17 -15.29 2.09
C TYR A 492 -19.14 -16.46 1.94
N ARG A 493 -19.00 -17.27 0.88
CA ARG A 493 -19.82 -18.46 0.66
C ARG A 493 -19.40 -19.63 1.56
N ALA A 494 -18.15 -19.66 1.99
CA ALA A 494 -17.61 -20.74 2.81
C ALA A 494 -17.93 -20.59 4.31
N VAL A 495 -18.35 -19.40 4.77
CA VAL A 495 -18.55 -19.09 6.19
C VAL A 495 -19.99 -18.74 6.52
N ASN A 496 -20.38 -18.97 7.78
CA ASN A 496 -21.70 -18.59 8.25
C ASN A 496 -21.88 -17.06 8.26
N PRO A 497 -23.11 -16.54 8.05
CA PRO A 497 -23.37 -15.09 8.03
C PRO A 497 -22.88 -14.36 9.29
N ASN A 498 -23.00 -14.99 10.46
CA ASN A 498 -22.58 -14.41 11.74
C ASN A 498 -21.05 -14.40 11.95
N ASP A 499 -20.31 -15.13 11.12
CA ASP A 499 -18.86 -15.31 11.24
C ASP A 499 -18.08 -14.49 10.18
N LYS A 500 -18.77 -13.78 9.28
CA LYS A 500 -18.12 -13.06 8.16
C LYS A 500 -17.10 -12.01 8.61
N SER A 501 -17.42 -11.19 9.60
CA SER A 501 -16.47 -10.19 10.12
C SER A 501 -15.25 -10.85 10.77
N VAL A 502 -15.47 -11.96 11.47
CA VAL A 502 -14.40 -12.74 12.10
C VAL A 502 -13.53 -13.42 11.03
N SER A 503 -14.12 -13.94 9.95
CA SER A 503 -13.37 -14.59 8.88
C SER A 503 -12.48 -13.60 8.13
N ILE A 504 -12.96 -12.38 7.84
CA ILE A 504 -12.13 -11.32 7.24
C ILE A 504 -10.97 -11.00 8.18
N ALA A 505 -11.23 -10.80 9.46
CA ALA A 505 -10.19 -10.49 10.44
C ALA A 505 -9.13 -11.60 10.54
N ILE A 506 -9.53 -12.87 10.52
CA ILE A 506 -8.58 -14.00 10.47
C ILE A 506 -7.75 -13.98 9.18
N THR A 507 -8.38 -13.78 8.01
CA THR A 507 -7.63 -13.70 6.75
C THR A 507 -6.65 -12.52 6.76
N SER A 508 -7.04 -11.35 7.27
CA SER A 508 -6.15 -10.21 7.46
C SER A 508 -4.98 -10.54 8.40
N THR A 509 -5.24 -11.24 9.51
CA THR A 509 -4.19 -11.72 10.43
C THR A 509 -3.20 -12.65 9.72
N ILE A 510 -3.70 -13.60 8.92
CA ILE A 510 -2.85 -14.51 8.13
C ILE A 510 -2.01 -13.71 7.12
N PHE A 511 -2.59 -12.76 6.40
CA PHE A 511 -1.85 -11.89 5.48
C PHE A 511 -0.77 -11.07 6.19
N CYS A 512 -1.08 -10.46 7.34
CA CYS A 512 -0.10 -9.69 8.10
C CYS A 512 1.08 -10.57 8.51
N LEU A 513 0.82 -11.75 9.08
CA LEU A 513 1.86 -12.64 9.58
C LEU A 513 2.77 -13.21 8.49
N PHE A 514 2.20 -13.57 7.33
CA PHE A 514 2.91 -14.37 6.33
C PHE A 514 3.19 -13.64 5.00
N SER A 515 2.60 -12.47 4.77
CA SER A 515 2.76 -11.73 3.51
C SER A 515 3.17 -10.27 3.77
N PHE A 516 2.34 -9.49 4.45
CA PHE A 516 2.52 -8.03 4.52
C PHE A 516 3.64 -7.59 5.46
N ILE A 517 3.91 -8.32 6.55
CA ILE A 517 5.08 -8.04 7.39
C ILE A 517 6.38 -8.57 6.74
N PRO A 518 6.49 -9.86 6.35
CA PRO A 518 7.74 -10.39 5.82
C PRO A 518 8.08 -9.89 4.41
N GLY A 519 7.09 -9.65 3.55
CA GLY A 519 7.30 -9.27 2.14
C GLY A 519 8.15 -8.01 1.96
N PRO A 520 7.78 -6.85 2.52
CA PRO A 520 8.54 -5.61 2.38
C PRO A 520 9.94 -5.72 3.01
N ILE A 521 10.09 -6.39 4.15
CA ILE A 521 11.39 -6.59 4.79
C ILE A 521 12.30 -7.41 3.87
N PHE A 522 11.78 -8.52 3.34
CA PHE A 522 12.53 -9.42 2.48
C PHE A 522 12.94 -8.77 1.17
N TYR A 523 12.01 -8.09 0.47
CA TYR A 523 12.33 -7.37 -0.76
C TYR A 523 13.24 -6.17 -0.53
N GLY A 524 13.14 -5.51 0.64
CA GLY A 524 14.09 -4.48 1.05
C GLY A 524 15.51 -5.02 1.20
N MET A 525 15.67 -6.22 1.77
CA MET A 525 16.97 -6.90 1.83
C MET A 525 17.49 -7.29 0.45
N LEU A 526 16.63 -7.76 -0.46
CA LEU A 526 17.03 -8.08 -1.84
C LEU A 526 17.56 -6.85 -2.58
N LEU A 527 16.93 -5.69 -2.38
CA LEU A 527 17.43 -4.43 -2.92
C LEU A 527 18.78 -4.04 -2.34
N ASP A 528 18.92 -4.12 -1.01
CA ASP A 528 20.20 -3.81 -0.33
C ASP A 528 21.32 -4.75 -0.82
N LEU A 529 21.02 -6.02 -1.11
CA LEU A 529 21.98 -6.96 -1.74
C LEU A 529 22.40 -6.55 -3.16
N SER A 530 21.55 -5.81 -3.88
CA SER A 530 21.89 -5.28 -5.21
C SER A 530 22.62 -3.94 -5.17
N CYS A 531 22.87 -3.36 -4.00
CA CYS A 531 23.59 -2.10 -3.87
C CYS A 531 25.07 -2.22 -4.30
N THR A 532 25.53 -1.31 -5.14
CA THR A 532 26.94 -1.19 -5.56
C THR A 532 27.66 -0.06 -4.82
N VAL A 533 26.98 1.07 -4.62
CA VAL A 533 27.54 2.24 -3.92
C VAL A 533 26.65 2.64 -2.76
N TRP A 534 27.12 2.38 -1.54
CA TRP A 534 26.47 2.79 -0.29
C TRP A 534 26.76 4.25 0.02
N GLY A 535 25.75 4.98 0.51
CA GLY A 535 25.99 6.23 1.21
C GLY A 535 26.61 5.94 2.57
N ILE A 536 27.69 6.64 2.91
CA ILE A 536 28.32 6.54 4.23
C ILE A 536 28.10 7.87 4.95
N THR A 537 27.74 7.81 6.22
CA THR A 537 27.62 8.98 7.08
C THR A 537 28.10 8.64 8.48
N CYS A 538 29.06 9.40 9.00
CA CYS A 538 29.65 9.21 10.33
C CYS A 538 30.11 7.76 10.55
N GLY A 539 30.72 7.15 9.52
CA GLY A 539 31.20 5.77 9.54
C GLY A 539 30.13 4.67 9.51
N LYS A 540 28.84 5.02 9.33
CA LYS A 540 27.74 4.05 9.17
C LYS A 540 27.21 4.03 7.74
N THR A 541 26.80 2.85 7.29
CA THR A 541 26.10 2.67 6.01
C THR A 541 24.67 3.18 6.09
N GLY A 542 24.30 4.03 5.13
CA GLY A 542 22.99 4.65 5.00
C GLY A 542 22.20 4.12 3.81
N ASN A 543 21.52 4.99 3.07
CA ASN A 543 20.81 4.61 1.85
C ASN A 543 21.79 4.23 0.72
N CYS A 544 21.36 3.33 -0.15
CA CYS A 544 22.11 3.02 -1.36
C CYS A 544 21.92 4.12 -2.42
N TRP A 545 23.03 4.54 -3.05
CA TRP A 545 23.02 5.53 -4.14
C TRP A 545 22.88 4.90 -5.51
N LEU A 546 23.55 3.77 -5.73
CA LEU A 546 23.59 3.06 -7.01
C LEU A 546 23.39 1.57 -6.79
N TYR A 547 22.57 0.97 -7.65
CA TYR A 547 22.26 -0.45 -7.62
C TYR A 547 22.78 -1.11 -8.90
N ASP A 548 23.24 -2.35 -8.79
CA ASP A 548 23.47 -3.22 -9.93
C ASP A 548 22.11 -3.60 -10.53
N GLY A 549 21.80 -3.02 -11.70
CA GLY A 549 20.55 -3.25 -12.39
C GLY A 549 20.32 -4.72 -12.75
N GLN A 550 21.33 -5.46 -13.20
CA GLN A 550 21.13 -6.86 -13.59
C GLN A 550 20.83 -7.72 -12.36
N LYS A 551 21.60 -7.56 -11.29
CA LYS A 551 21.40 -8.28 -10.04
C LYS A 551 20.04 -7.96 -9.42
N MET A 552 19.67 -6.67 -9.39
CA MET A 552 18.36 -6.23 -8.89
C MET A 552 17.21 -6.86 -9.68
N ARG A 553 17.31 -6.85 -11.02
CA ARG A 553 16.29 -7.43 -11.91
C ARG A 553 16.09 -8.91 -11.66
N TYR A 554 17.15 -9.69 -11.56
CA TYR A 554 17.04 -11.13 -11.33
C TYR A 554 16.55 -11.46 -9.93
N LEU A 555 17.11 -10.83 -8.89
CA LEU A 555 16.69 -11.07 -7.51
C LEU A 555 15.21 -10.75 -7.32
N MET A 556 14.72 -9.58 -7.75
CA MET A 556 13.33 -9.23 -7.53
C MET A 556 12.35 -10.11 -8.32
N ASN A 557 12.61 -10.35 -9.60
CA ASN A 557 11.64 -11.03 -10.47
C ASN A 557 11.64 -12.55 -10.31
N PHE A 558 12.80 -13.21 -10.18
CA PHE A 558 12.80 -14.66 -9.95
C PHE A 558 12.28 -15.03 -8.57
N THR A 559 12.55 -14.20 -7.56
CA THR A 559 11.94 -14.38 -6.24
C THR A 559 10.43 -14.17 -6.27
N ALA A 560 9.94 -13.19 -7.04
CA ALA A 560 8.49 -13.00 -7.22
C ALA A 560 7.84 -14.17 -7.97
N ALA A 561 8.52 -14.76 -8.95
CA ALA A 561 8.03 -15.90 -9.71
C ALA A 561 8.09 -17.24 -8.94
N GLY A 562 9.01 -17.37 -7.98
CA GLY A 562 9.22 -18.59 -7.20
C GLY A 562 8.33 -18.72 -5.96
N ASN A 563 7.73 -17.62 -5.52
CA ASN A 563 6.68 -17.58 -4.49
C ASN A 563 5.33 -17.91 -5.12
#